data_AF-F7T6K5-F1
#
_entry.id   AF-F7T6K5-F1
#
_cell.length_a   1.000
_cell.length_b   1.000
_cell.length_c   1.000
_cell.angle_alpha   90.00
_cell.angle_beta   90.00
_cell.angle_gamma   90.00
#
_symmetry.space_group_name_H-M   'P 1'
#
loop_
_entity.id
_entity.type
_entity.pdbx_description
1 polymer ?
#
loop_
_entity_poly.entity_id
_entity_poly.type
_entity_poly.pdbx_seq_one_letter_code
_entity_poly.pdbx_strand_id
1 'polypeptide(L)'
;MTSQAQRFLDHLSAHGWTVLRTTPTATPAIAPFEAYGYGAFLATFTELHNADQTRWFLSAADHDGTANSACPWHTLRDISLEAALDDAGRQAVLDFWQQHTPIYMSVAGDYEFLAMERDSGRIVHGIEPEFEDIRVVSPNLGALFEDMIAGRATAAFLA
;
A
#
# COMPACT_ATOMS: atom_id res chain seq x y z
N MET A 1 -13.58 -0.64 -22.71
CA MET A 1 -13.00 0.45 -21.90
C MET A 1 -12.08 -0.20 -20.88
N THR A 2 -10.81 0.17 -20.82
CA THR A 2 -9.83 -0.34 -19.85
C THR A 2 -10.19 0.19 -18.45
N SER A 3 -10.16 -0.67 -17.43
CA SER A 3 -10.45 -0.23 -16.07
C SER A 3 -9.36 0.73 -15.57
N GLN A 4 -9.66 1.55 -14.56
CA GLN A 4 -8.68 2.48 -13.99
C GLN A 4 -7.45 1.73 -13.43
N ALA A 5 -7.68 0.62 -12.73
CA ALA A 5 -6.60 -0.25 -12.23
C ALA A 5 -5.70 -0.74 -13.38
N GLN A 6 -6.28 -1.20 -14.49
CA GLN A 6 -5.50 -1.61 -15.66
C GLN A 6 -4.67 -0.44 -16.23
N ARG A 7 -5.26 0.76 -16.36
CA ARG A 7 -4.53 1.95 -16.81
C ARG A 7 -3.36 2.30 -15.89
N PHE A 8 -3.53 2.16 -14.57
CA PHE A 8 -2.46 2.40 -13.60
C PHE A 8 -1.33 1.37 -13.75
N LEU A 9 -1.67 0.08 -13.83
CA LEU A 9 -0.68 -0.98 -14.06
C LEU A 9 0.08 -0.81 -15.38
N ASP A 10 -0.63 -0.44 -16.45
CA ASP A 10 -0.02 -0.16 -17.76
C ASP A 10 0.94 1.04 -17.68
N HIS A 11 0.54 2.09 -16.94
CA HIS A 11 1.40 3.25 -16.68
C HIS A 11 2.67 2.85 -15.92
N LEU A 12 2.56 2.08 -14.83
CA LEU A 12 3.72 1.61 -14.07
C LEU A 12 4.66 0.77 -14.94
N SER A 13 4.11 -0.19 -15.69
CA SER A 13 4.90 -1.01 -16.62
C SER A 13 5.65 -0.18 -17.66
N ALA A 14 5.03 0.88 -18.19
CA ALA A 14 5.67 1.81 -19.11
C ALA A 14 6.81 2.63 -18.48
N HIS A 15 6.82 2.77 -17.14
CA HIS A 15 7.84 3.49 -16.37
C HIS A 15 8.81 2.56 -15.65
N GLY A 16 8.97 1.33 -16.14
CA GLY A 16 10.02 0.41 -15.68
C GLY A 16 9.69 -0.34 -14.39
N TRP A 17 8.46 -0.28 -13.91
CA TRP A 17 8.01 -1.14 -12.82
C TRP A 17 7.79 -2.57 -13.30
N THR A 18 8.12 -3.53 -12.46
CA THR A 18 7.71 -4.93 -12.62
C THR A 18 6.24 -5.05 -12.26
N VAL A 19 5.45 -5.58 -13.21
CA VAL A 19 4.01 -5.79 -13.04
C VAL A 19 3.67 -7.23 -13.41
N LEU A 20 3.50 -8.09 -12.41
CA LEU A 20 2.99 -9.44 -12.62
C LEU A 20 1.47 -9.44 -12.37
N ARG A 21 0.70 -9.57 -13.45
CA ARG A 21 -0.77 -9.56 -13.39
C ARG A 21 -1.31 -10.92 -12.96
N THR A 22 -2.40 -10.92 -12.20
CA THR A 22 -3.13 -12.14 -11.87
C THR A 22 -3.73 -12.74 -13.13
N THR A 23 -3.50 -14.02 -13.38
CA THR A 23 -4.22 -14.74 -14.44
C THR A 23 -5.67 -14.91 -14.03
N PRO A 24 -6.65 -14.87 -14.95
CA PRO A 24 -8.05 -15.05 -14.60
C PRO A 24 -8.30 -16.52 -14.25
N THR A 25 -7.95 -16.90 -13.02
CA THR A 25 -8.33 -18.16 -12.39
C THR A 25 -9.00 -17.77 -11.09
N ALA A 26 -10.30 -18.12 -10.98
CA ALA A 26 -11.22 -17.96 -9.85
C ALA A 26 -10.83 -16.91 -8.78
N THR A 27 -11.60 -15.82 -8.73
CA THR A 27 -11.53 -14.76 -7.72
C THR A 27 -11.27 -15.32 -6.31
N PRO A 28 -10.10 -15.06 -5.70
CA PRO A 28 -9.96 -15.26 -4.26
C PRO A 28 -10.96 -14.33 -3.59
N ALA A 29 -11.69 -14.82 -2.59
CA ALA A 29 -12.58 -13.97 -1.81
C ALA A 29 -11.72 -13.03 -0.95
N ILE A 30 -11.34 -11.87 -1.48
CA ILE A 30 -10.58 -10.84 -0.75
C ILE A 30 -11.55 -10.01 0.11
N ALA A 31 -12.39 -10.70 0.90
CA ALA A 31 -13.51 -10.13 1.66
C ALA A 31 -13.13 -8.98 2.62
N PRO A 32 -11.95 -8.96 3.30
CA PRO A 32 -11.61 -7.84 4.18
C PRO A 32 -11.21 -6.56 3.43
N PHE A 33 -11.03 -6.60 2.11
CA PHE A 33 -10.51 -5.48 1.32
C PHE A 33 -11.47 -4.95 0.25
N GLU A 34 -12.69 -5.50 0.13
CA GLU A 34 -13.69 -5.03 -0.86
C GLU A 34 -14.09 -3.55 -0.67
N ALA A 35 -13.90 -3.01 0.53
CA ALA A 35 -14.16 -1.60 0.81
C ALA A 35 -13.35 -0.68 -0.12
N TYR A 36 -14.01 0.36 -0.62
CA TYR A 36 -13.40 1.42 -1.43
C TYR A 36 -12.65 0.96 -2.70
N GLY A 37 -12.93 -0.27 -3.17
CA GLY A 37 -12.37 -0.82 -4.41
C GLY A 37 -10.95 -1.38 -4.28
N TYR A 38 -10.41 -1.52 -3.07
CA TYR A 38 -9.05 -2.05 -2.88
C TYR A 38 -8.93 -3.54 -3.21
N GLY A 39 -9.93 -4.36 -2.85
CA GLY A 39 -9.98 -5.78 -3.17
C GLY A 39 -9.99 -6.03 -4.68
N ALA A 40 -10.77 -5.23 -5.42
CA ALA A 40 -10.77 -5.28 -6.88
C ALA A 40 -9.39 -4.93 -7.47
N PHE A 41 -8.64 -4.01 -6.86
CA PHE A 41 -7.26 -3.70 -7.26
C PHE A 41 -6.29 -4.84 -6.92
N LEU A 42 -6.34 -5.38 -5.70
CA LEU A 42 -5.52 -6.53 -5.27
C LEU A 42 -5.70 -7.74 -6.18
N ALA A 43 -6.90 -7.96 -6.70
CA ALA A 43 -7.18 -9.06 -7.63
C ALA A 43 -6.49 -8.91 -8.99
N THR A 44 -5.90 -7.75 -9.32
CA THR A 44 -5.31 -7.50 -10.65
C THR A 44 -3.84 -7.87 -10.79
N PHE A 45 -3.11 -8.06 -9.68
CA PHE A 45 -1.67 -8.35 -9.70
C PHE A 45 -1.27 -9.30 -8.57
N THR A 46 -0.14 -9.99 -8.78
CA THR A 46 0.54 -10.81 -7.77
C THR A 46 1.83 -10.16 -7.29
N GLU A 47 2.50 -9.37 -8.14
CA GLU A 47 3.71 -8.61 -7.77
C GLU A 47 3.70 -7.25 -8.47
N LEU A 48 4.05 -6.19 -7.73
CA LEU A 48 4.08 -4.82 -8.23
C LEU A 48 5.15 -3.99 -7.52
N HIS A 49 6.32 -3.83 -8.14
CA HIS A 49 7.46 -3.15 -7.52
C HIS A 49 8.33 -2.39 -8.54
N ASN A 50 9.10 -1.40 -8.09
CA ASN A 50 10.05 -0.68 -8.93
C ASN A 50 11.27 -1.56 -9.29
N ALA A 51 12.08 -1.12 -10.25
CA ALA A 51 13.23 -1.88 -10.75
C ALA A 51 14.22 -2.29 -9.63
N ASP A 52 14.45 -1.41 -8.65
CA ASP A 52 15.38 -1.64 -7.55
C ASP A 52 14.78 -2.45 -6.39
N GLN A 53 13.51 -2.84 -6.47
CA GLN A 53 12.76 -3.53 -5.39
C GLN A 53 12.75 -2.78 -4.05
N THR A 54 12.87 -1.46 -4.10
CA THR A 54 12.85 -0.57 -2.93
C THR A 54 11.49 0.08 -2.70
N ARG A 55 10.54 -0.10 -3.63
CA ARG A 55 9.17 0.40 -3.58
C ARG A 55 8.22 -0.62 -4.15
N TRP A 56 7.13 -0.91 -3.45
CA TRP A 56 6.15 -1.88 -3.92
C TRP A 56 4.75 -1.58 -3.41
N PHE A 57 3.76 -2.00 -4.19
CA PHE A 57 2.38 -2.12 -3.73
C PHE A 57 2.17 -3.50 -3.13
N LEU A 58 1.48 -3.56 -1.98
CA LEU A 58 1.23 -4.81 -1.27
C LEU A 58 0.19 -5.63 -2.01
N SER A 59 0.52 -6.89 -2.28
CA SER A 59 -0.35 -7.89 -2.89
C SER A 59 -1.26 -8.56 -1.86
N ALA A 60 -2.22 -9.37 -2.32
CA ALA A 60 -3.02 -10.21 -1.42
C ALA A 60 -2.15 -11.18 -0.62
N ALA A 61 -1.09 -11.74 -1.23
CA ALA A 61 -0.18 -12.65 -0.56
C ALA A 61 0.64 -11.95 0.55
N ASP A 62 0.98 -10.67 0.38
CA ASP A 62 1.64 -9.87 1.42
C ASP A 62 0.74 -9.69 2.64
N HIS A 63 -0.53 -9.37 2.41
CA HIS A 63 -1.52 -9.22 3.49
C HIS A 63 -1.77 -10.54 4.23
N ASP A 64 -1.85 -11.66 3.51
CA ASP A 64 -2.04 -12.99 4.08
C ASP A 64 -0.77 -13.55 4.75
N GLY A 65 0.37 -12.86 4.64
CA GLY A 65 1.66 -13.31 5.19
C GLY A 65 2.22 -14.54 4.47
N THR A 66 1.80 -14.79 3.23
CA THR A 66 2.24 -15.92 2.41
C THR A 66 3.26 -15.53 1.35
N ALA A 67 3.42 -14.23 1.09
CA ALA A 67 4.47 -13.71 0.24
C ALA A 67 5.85 -13.89 0.89
N ASN A 68 6.84 -14.22 0.07
CA ASN A 68 8.25 -14.25 0.48
C ASN A 68 8.85 -12.83 0.44
N SER A 69 8.31 -11.92 1.27
CA SER A 69 8.77 -10.53 1.35
C SER A 69 9.94 -10.37 2.32
N ALA A 70 10.98 -9.67 1.89
CA ALA A 70 12.10 -9.32 2.75
C ALA A 70 11.72 -8.26 3.82
N CYS A 71 10.68 -7.48 3.53
CA CYS A 71 10.11 -6.48 4.46
C CYS A 71 8.58 -6.62 4.43
N PRO A 72 8.01 -7.53 5.24
CA PRO A 72 6.57 -7.68 5.36
C PRO A 72 5.90 -6.38 5.86
N TRP A 73 4.63 -6.18 5.54
CA TRP A 73 3.90 -4.96 5.92
C TRP A 73 3.91 -4.67 7.43
N HIS A 74 3.91 -5.72 8.24
CA HIS A 74 3.88 -5.60 9.69
C HIS A 74 5.22 -5.19 10.29
N THR A 75 6.31 -5.16 9.51
CA THR A 75 7.61 -4.67 9.99
C THR A 75 7.54 -3.23 10.49
N LEU A 76 6.80 -2.33 9.81
CA LEU A 76 6.68 -0.93 10.25
C LEU A 76 5.93 -0.82 11.58
N ARG A 77 4.85 -1.60 11.73
CA ARG A 77 4.12 -1.72 13.02
C ARG A 77 5.05 -2.22 14.11
N ASP A 78 5.84 -3.26 13.82
CA ASP A 78 6.71 -3.89 14.82
C ASP A 78 7.82 -2.93 15.26
N ILE A 79 8.36 -2.10 14.35
CA ILE A 79 9.26 -0.99 14.68
C ILE A 79 8.58 0.00 15.65
N SER A 80 7.36 0.46 15.36
CA SER A 80 6.60 1.34 16.28
C SER A 80 6.38 0.69 17.64
N LEU A 81 6.07 -0.61 17.68
CA LEU A 81 5.84 -1.35 18.92
C LEU A 81 7.12 -1.50 19.77
N GLU A 82 8.28 -1.65 19.13
CA GLU A 82 9.58 -1.70 19.79
C GLU A 82 10.00 -0.32 20.31
N ALA A 83 9.64 0.75 19.61
CA ALA A 83 9.91 2.13 20.01
C ALA A 83 8.98 2.66 21.13
N ALA A 84 7.83 2.02 21.34
CA ALA A 84 6.85 2.45 22.34
C ALA A 84 7.41 2.38 23.77
N LEU A 85 7.26 3.49 24.51
CA LEU A 85 7.84 3.66 25.85
C LEU A 85 7.06 2.94 26.96
N ASP A 86 5.77 2.71 26.74
CA ASP A 86 4.86 2.10 27.72
C ASP A 86 3.71 1.34 27.02
N ASP A 87 2.89 0.67 27.83
CA ASP A 87 1.74 -0.11 27.33
C ASP A 87 0.68 0.76 26.65
N ALA A 88 0.54 2.02 27.04
CA ALA A 88 -0.40 2.95 26.41
C ALA A 88 0.04 3.32 25.00
N GLY A 89 1.34 3.60 24.80
CA GLY A 89 1.92 3.80 23.48
C GLY A 89 1.81 2.56 22.59
N ARG A 90 2.07 1.37 23.15
CA ARG A 90 1.88 0.10 22.42
C ARG A 90 0.43 -0.08 21.98
N GLN A 91 -0.54 0.23 22.83
CA GLN A 91 -1.95 0.15 22.48
C GLN A 91 -2.33 1.16 21.39
N ALA A 92 -1.82 2.40 21.47
CA ALA A 92 -2.06 3.41 20.45
C ALA A 92 -1.55 3.00 19.06
N VAL A 93 -0.37 2.36 19.01
CA VAL A 93 0.18 1.76 17.78
C VAL A 93 -0.77 0.67 17.27
N LEU A 94 -1.17 -0.29 18.10
CA LEU A 94 -2.09 -1.36 17.68
C LEU A 94 -3.42 -0.82 17.16
N ASP A 95 -4.00 0.19 17.83
CA ASP A 95 -5.25 0.82 17.43
C ASP A 95 -5.09 1.53 16.08
N PHE A 96 -3.97 2.23 15.86
CA PHE A 96 -3.66 2.85 14.58
C PHE A 96 -3.62 1.80 13.45
N TRP A 97 -2.84 0.73 13.60
CA TRP A 97 -2.68 -0.27 12.54
C TRP A 97 -3.93 -1.15 12.34
N GLN A 98 -4.89 -1.17 13.27
CA GLN A 98 -6.22 -1.76 13.04
C GLN A 98 -7.10 -0.93 12.09
N GLN A 99 -6.91 0.39 12.10
CA GLN A 99 -7.67 1.35 11.29
C GLN A 99 -7.02 1.68 9.95
N HIS A 100 -5.75 1.32 9.75
CA HIS A 100 -4.99 1.64 8.55
C HIS A 100 -4.49 0.38 7.87
N THR A 101 -4.99 0.12 6.67
CA THR A 101 -4.54 -1.00 5.83
C THR A 101 -3.41 -0.53 4.92
N PRO A 102 -2.17 -1.01 5.09
CA PRO A 102 -1.07 -0.61 4.20
C PRO A 102 -1.32 -1.09 2.77
N ILE A 103 -1.04 -0.25 1.79
CA ILE A 103 -1.22 -0.57 0.37
C ILE A 103 0.07 -0.44 -0.45
N TYR A 104 1.06 0.26 0.10
CA TYR A 104 2.35 0.56 -0.51
C TYR A 104 3.40 0.70 0.58
N MET A 105 4.64 0.34 0.28
CA MET A 105 5.80 0.58 1.13
C MET A 105 7.01 1.05 0.32
N SER A 106 7.89 1.83 0.96
CA SER A 106 9.23 2.12 0.47
C SER A 106 10.31 1.95 1.53
N VAL A 107 11.46 1.47 1.06
CA VAL A 107 12.75 1.39 1.79
C VAL A 107 13.87 2.09 0.99
N ALA A 108 13.51 2.95 0.02
CA ALA A 108 14.48 3.61 -0.87
C ALA A 108 15.27 4.73 -0.16
N GLY A 109 14.81 5.14 1.02
CA GLY A 109 15.45 6.09 1.92
C GLY A 109 14.92 5.79 3.31
N ASP A 110 14.27 6.79 3.93
CA ASP A 110 13.49 6.58 5.13
C ASP A 110 12.36 5.57 4.88
N TYR A 111 12.02 4.76 5.88
CA TYR A 111 10.88 3.86 5.77
C TYR A 111 9.57 4.66 5.69
N GLU A 112 8.78 4.37 4.66
CA GLU A 112 7.49 5.02 4.45
C GLU A 112 6.43 4.06 3.90
N PHE A 113 5.16 4.42 4.08
CA PHE A 113 4.03 3.65 3.57
C PHE A 113 2.89 4.55 3.10
N LEU A 114 2.07 4.01 2.21
CA LEU A 114 0.70 4.49 2.04
C LEU A 114 -0.24 3.49 2.67
N ALA A 115 -1.25 3.98 3.39
CA ALA A 115 -2.33 3.15 3.92
C ALA A 115 -3.69 3.71 3.55
N MET A 116 -4.66 2.82 3.47
CA MET A 116 -6.08 3.16 3.35
C MET A 116 -6.73 3.14 4.72
N GLU A 117 -7.35 4.26 5.11
CA GLU A 117 -8.18 4.33 6.31
C GLU A 117 -9.43 3.47 6.15
N ARG A 118 -9.69 2.59 7.12
CA ARG A 118 -10.82 1.65 7.12
C ARG A 118 -12.18 2.33 7.09
N ASP A 119 -12.34 3.43 7.81
CA ASP A 119 -13.64 4.09 7.97
C ASP A 119 -13.97 5.05 6.82
N SER A 120 -12.97 5.62 6.15
CA SER A 120 -13.16 6.70 5.17
C SER A 120 -12.73 6.35 3.76
N GLY A 121 -11.83 5.37 3.60
CA GLY A 121 -11.18 5.05 2.33
C GLY A 121 -10.12 6.06 1.90
N ARG A 122 -9.81 7.08 2.70
CA ARG A 122 -8.75 8.04 2.42
C ARG A 122 -7.39 7.35 2.40
N ILE A 123 -6.49 7.87 1.58
CA ILE A 123 -5.11 7.41 1.51
C ILE A 123 -4.25 8.36 2.34
N VAL A 124 -3.53 7.77 3.27
CA VAL A 124 -2.62 8.45 4.18
C VAL A 124 -1.19 8.01 3.90
N HIS A 125 -0.24 8.90 4.17
CA HIS A 125 1.19 8.65 4.09
C HIS A 125 1.79 8.80 5.48
N GLY A 126 2.57 7.81 5.89
CA GLY A 126 3.39 7.87 7.11
C GLY A 126 4.84 7.53 6.77
N ILE A 127 5.75 8.09 7.55
CA ILE A 127 7.20 7.98 7.39
C ILE A 127 7.84 7.85 8.78
N GLU A 128 8.95 7.14 8.89
CA GLU A 128 9.72 7.11 10.13
C GLU A 128 10.23 8.52 10.51
N PRO A 129 10.54 8.78 11.80
CA PRO A 129 10.48 7.86 12.95
C PRO A 129 9.07 7.57 13.48
N GLU A 130 8.13 8.48 13.27
CA GLU A 130 6.76 8.42 13.80
C GLU A 130 5.76 8.10 12.68
N PHE A 131 5.66 6.81 12.34
CA PHE A 131 4.77 6.30 11.30
C PHE A 131 3.31 6.73 11.47
N GLU A 132 2.86 6.86 12.72
CA GLU A 132 1.50 7.25 13.09
C GLU A 132 1.22 8.75 12.91
N ASP A 133 2.24 9.61 12.70
CA ASP A 133 2.08 11.03 12.35
C ASP A 133 1.79 11.19 10.83
N ILE A 134 0.60 10.74 10.45
CA ILE A 134 0.21 10.62 9.06
C ILE A 134 -0.27 11.92 8.41
N ARG A 135 -0.15 11.99 7.08
CA ARG A 135 -0.76 13.02 6.23
C ARG A 135 -1.73 12.40 5.23
N VAL A 136 -2.92 13.00 5.08
CA VAL A 136 -3.84 12.61 4.00
C VAL A 136 -3.27 13.08 2.66
N VAL A 137 -3.00 12.15 1.75
CA VAL A 137 -2.43 12.45 0.42
C VAL A 137 -3.43 12.27 -0.72
N SER A 138 -4.52 11.52 -0.50
CA SER A 138 -5.58 11.35 -1.49
C SER A 138 -6.92 11.04 -0.82
N PRO A 139 -8.06 11.52 -1.38
CA PRO A 139 -9.38 11.21 -0.82
C PRO A 139 -9.81 9.75 -1.00
N ASN A 140 -9.22 9.01 -1.96
CA ASN A 140 -9.48 7.59 -2.20
C ASN A 140 -8.46 6.98 -3.17
N LEU A 141 -8.52 5.66 -3.36
CA LEU A 141 -7.64 4.91 -4.24
C LEU A 141 -7.71 5.36 -5.71
N GLY A 142 -8.91 5.65 -6.22
CA GLY A 142 -9.07 6.08 -7.62
C GLY A 142 -8.44 7.44 -7.89
N ALA A 143 -8.61 8.39 -6.97
CA ALA A 143 -7.96 9.71 -7.05
C ALA A 143 -6.44 9.60 -6.92
N LEU A 144 -5.93 8.67 -6.09
CA LEU A 144 -4.50 8.40 -5.96
C LEU A 144 -3.91 7.98 -7.30
N PHE A 145 -4.55 7.03 -7.98
CA PHE A 145 -4.10 6.53 -9.28
C PHE A 145 -4.15 7.60 -10.37
N GLU A 146 -5.19 8.43 -10.43
CA GLU A 146 -5.23 9.54 -11.42
C GLU A 146 -4.14 10.57 -11.16
N ASP A 147 -3.83 10.89 -9.90
CA ASP A 147 -2.74 11.81 -9.56
C ASP A 147 -1.37 11.24 -9.95
N MET A 148 -1.13 9.96 -9.65
CA MET A 148 0.09 9.26 -10.03
C MET A 148 0.28 9.20 -11.55
N ILE A 149 -0.75 8.76 -12.29
CA ILE A 149 -0.71 8.67 -13.76
C ILE A 149 -0.46 10.04 -14.39
N ALA A 150 -1.04 11.10 -13.82
CA ALA A 150 -0.90 12.45 -14.32
C ALA A 150 0.39 13.15 -13.90
N GLY A 151 1.28 12.49 -13.15
CA GLY A 151 2.55 13.08 -12.70
C GLY A 151 2.38 14.21 -11.68
N ARG A 152 1.31 14.17 -10.87
CA ARG A 152 1.06 15.15 -9.80
C ARG A 152 1.81 14.78 -8.51
N ALA A 153 1.50 15.44 -7.40
CA ALA A 153 2.25 15.34 -6.14
C ALA A 153 2.52 13.88 -5.70
N THR A 154 1.52 12.98 -5.82
CA THR A 154 1.68 11.58 -5.41
C THR A 154 2.48 10.72 -6.39
N ALA A 155 2.80 11.22 -7.59
CA ALA A 155 3.71 10.54 -8.51
C ALA A 155 5.14 10.44 -7.96
N ALA A 156 5.50 11.26 -6.96
CA ALA A 156 6.78 11.14 -6.27
C ALA A 156 7.01 9.76 -5.64
N PHE A 157 5.94 9.06 -5.22
CA PHE A 157 6.02 7.69 -4.71
C PHE A 157 6.41 6.65 -5.79
N LEU A 158 6.33 7.03 -7.06
CA LEU A 158 6.67 6.15 -8.20
C LEU A 158 8.08 6.36 -8.76
N ALA A 159 8.76 7.44 -8.33
CA ALA A 159 9.98 7.96 -8.94
C ALA A 159 11.24 7.11 -8.72
#